data_AF-A0A857NCT1-F1
#
_entry.id   AF-A0A857NCT1-F1
#
_cell.length_a   1.000
_cell.length_b   1.000
_cell.length_c   1.000
_cell.angle_alpha   90.00
_cell.angle_beta   90.00
_cell.angle_gamma   90.00
#
_symmetry.space_group_name_H-M   'P 1'
#
loop_
_entity.id
_entity.type
_entity.pdbx_description
1 polymer ?
#
loop_
_entity_poly.entity_id
_entity_poly.type
_entity_poly.pdbx_seq_one_letter_code
_entity_poly.pdbx_strand_id
1 'polypeptide(L)'
;MTAVIGLLGIVILAILGYQVLGGRADNIEVSQDGAGEESMPKTLLGLMALGDEMKCTYSYEDETGATEGQVYIAGGKSRSDYTVRTAEGEDFSGSVITGDEYSYVWGSMMEGGLKMKRVDEVDQETEGAPVTSDYAKLDEEMNYQCEPWVADQSKFTPPSNVEFRDLGAMMDDVKIQQCAMCGSLDGEAKTACEQQFGCN
;
A
#
# COMPACT_ATOMS: atom_id res chain seq x y z
N MET A 1 -73.29 10.21 43.08
CA MET A 1 -71.85 9.86 42.96
C MET A 1 -71.68 9.01 41.71
N THR A 2 -71.14 9.63 40.66
CA THR A 2 -70.59 9.05 39.41
C THR A 2 -69.36 8.17 39.72
N ALA A 3 -68.86 7.22 38.93
CA ALA A 3 -69.21 6.51 37.70
C ALA A 3 -68.09 5.45 37.50
N VAL A 4 -68.36 4.18 37.18
CA VAL A 4 -67.38 3.28 36.53
C VAL A 4 -68.14 2.18 35.77
N ILE A 5 -68.25 2.32 34.45
CA ILE A 5 -68.55 1.23 33.51
C ILE A 5 -67.36 1.21 32.55
N GLY A 6 -66.55 0.15 32.61
CA GLY A 6 -65.42 -0.02 31.69
C GLY A 6 -64.28 -0.79 32.31
N LEU A 7 -64.40 -2.12 32.37
CA LEU A 7 -63.23 -2.98 32.64
C LEU A 7 -63.36 -4.44 32.16
N LEU A 8 -64.56 -4.92 31.80
CA LEU A 8 -64.72 -6.31 31.35
C LEU A 8 -64.54 -6.53 29.83
N GLY A 9 -64.58 -5.47 29.01
CA GLY A 9 -64.38 -5.56 27.55
C GLY A 9 -62.92 -5.48 27.07
N ILE A 10 -61.98 -5.01 27.91
CA ILE A 10 -60.58 -4.77 27.51
C ILE A 10 -59.72 -6.03 27.68
N VAL A 11 -60.09 -6.97 28.55
CA VAL A 11 -59.28 -8.16 28.86
C VAL A 11 -59.39 -9.24 27.76
N ILE A 12 -60.52 -9.33 27.04
CA ILE A 12 -60.72 -10.38 26.02
C ILE A 12 -60.02 -10.04 24.69
N LEU A 13 -59.85 -8.76 24.35
CA LEU A 13 -59.06 -8.35 23.18
C LEU A 13 -57.53 -8.44 23.41
N ALA A 14 -57.07 -8.46 24.67
CA ALA A 14 -55.66 -8.61 24.99
C ALA A 14 -55.15 -10.07 24.86
N ILE A 15 -56.00 -11.09 25.04
CA ILE A 15 -55.58 -12.51 25.03
C ILE A 15 -55.56 -13.09 23.60
N LEU A 16 -56.49 -12.69 22.73
CA LEU A 16 -56.51 -13.17 21.34
C LEU A 16 -55.45 -12.52 20.42
N GLY A 17 -54.92 -11.35 20.79
CA GLY A 17 -53.77 -10.75 20.10
C GLY A 17 -52.42 -11.38 20.44
N TYR A 18 -52.30 -12.07 21.58
CA TYR A 18 -51.02 -12.58 22.09
C TYR A 18 -50.67 -14.01 21.63
N GLN A 19 -51.64 -14.78 21.13
CA GLN A 19 -51.44 -16.21 20.79
C GLN A 19 -51.39 -16.50 19.27
N VAL A 20 -51.33 -15.47 18.42
CA VAL A 20 -51.13 -15.60 16.95
C VAL A 20 -49.83 -14.91 16.49
N LEU A 21 -49.02 -14.39 17.42
CA LEU A 21 -47.67 -13.84 17.16
C LEU A 21 -46.56 -14.57 17.94
N GLY A 22 -46.85 -15.79 18.42
CA GLY A 22 -45.88 -16.69 19.05
C GLY A 22 -45.54 -17.87 18.14
N GLY A 23 -44.48 -17.74 17.35
CA GLY A 23 -43.98 -18.78 16.45
C GLY A 23 -42.48 -18.66 16.18
N ARG A 24 -41.70 -19.48 16.90
CA ARG A 24 -40.24 -19.72 16.88
C ARG A 24 -39.33 -18.69 17.55
N ALA A 25 -39.04 -19.00 18.82
CA ALA A 25 -37.76 -18.67 19.45
C ALA A 25 -36.71 -19.68 18.95
N ASP A 26 -36.01 -19.33 17.88
CA ASP A 26 -34.63 -19.80 17.72
C ASP A 26 -33.76 -18.90 18.61
N ASN A 27 -32.84 -19.52 19.34
CA ASN A 27 -31.88 -18.86 20.20
C ASN A 27 -31.00 -17.96 19.33
N ILE A 28 -31.37 -16.69 19.17
CA ILE A 28 -30.45 -15.67 18.67
C ILE A 28 -29.72 -15.17 19.90
N GLU A 29 -28.62 -15.84 20.22
CA GLU A 29 -27.47 -15.17 20.83
C GLU A 29 -27.22 -13.94 19.97
N VAL A 30 -27.53 -12.78 20.53
CA VAL A 30 -26.97 -11.52 20.04
C VAL A 30 -25.49 -11.59 20.43
N SER A 31 -24.72 -12.32 19.64
CA SER A 31 -23.33 -11.97 19.41
C SER A 31 -23.37 -10.50 19.01
N GLN A 32 -22.76 -9.68 19.85
CA GLN A 32 -22.25 -8.38 19.48
C GLN A 32 -21.14 -8.63 18.45
N ASP A 33 -21.53 -9.07 17.26
CA ASP A 33 -20.68 -9.07 16.09
C ASP A 33 -20.54 -7.62 15.65
N GLY A 34 -19.28 -7.22 15.49
CA GLY A 34 -18.87 -5.84 15.38
C GLY A 34 -19.68 -5.05 14.36
N ALA A 35 -19.78 -3.75 14.62
CA ALA A 35 -19.64 -2.82 13.51
C ALA A 35 -18.47 -3.36 12.68
N GLY A 36 -18.72 -3.72 11.43
CA GLY A 36 -17.65 -4.00 10.50
C GLY A 36 -16.80 -2.74 10.42
N GLU A 37 -15.75 -2.68 11.25
CA GLU A 37 -14.48 -2.23 10.76
C GLU A 37 -14.26 -3.09 9.54
N GLU A 38 -14.59 -2.57 8.35
CA GLU A 38 -13.95 -3.06 7.14
C GLU A 38 -12.46 -3.04 7.49
N SER A 39 -11.87 -4.22 7.66
CA SER A 39 -10.51 -4.32 8.16
C SER A 39 -9.65 -3.57 7.15
N MET A 40 -9.16 -2.40 7.54
CA MET A 40 -8.34 -1.57 6.67
C MET A 40 -7.24 -2.45 6.06
N PRO A 41 -6.97 -2.33 4.75
CA PRO A 41 -5.90 -3.08 4.12
C PRO A 41 -4.59 -2.90 4.90
N LYS A 42 -3.91 -4.01 5.16
CA LYS A 42 -2.66 -4.00 5.91
C LYS A 42 -1.45 -3.74 5.03
N THR A 43 -1.60 -3.73 3.71
CA THR A 43 -0.53 -3.46 2.75
C THR A 43 -0.67 -2.04 2.22
N LEU A 44 0.46 -1.40 1.90
CA LEU A 44 0.45 -0.06 1.31
C LEU A 44 -0.27 -0.07 -0.04
N LEU A 45 -0.07 -1.11 -0.85
CA LEU A 45 -0.80 -1.27 -2.12
C LEU A 45 -2.31 -1.35 -1.91
N GLY A 46 -2.76 -2.11 -0.91
CA GLY A 46 -4.17 -2.21 -0.55
C GLY A 46 -4.75 -0.86 -0.10
N LEU A 47 -4.01 -0.11 0.72
CA LEU A 47 -4.42 1.23 1.15
C LEU A 47 -4.53 2.21 -0.02
N MET A 48 -3.58 2.17 -0.96
CA MET A 48 -3.65 2.99 -2.18
C MET A 48 -4.84 2.60 -3.07
N ALA A 49 -5.20 1.31 -3.12
CA ALA A 49 -6.33 0.82 -3.90
C ALA A 49 -7.70 1.27 -3.38
N LEU A 50 -7.80 1.68 -2.10
CA LEU A 50 -9.02 2.30 -1.55
C LEU A 50 -9.33 3.64 -2.22
N GLY A 51 -8.31 4.36 -2.68
CA GLY A 51 -8.46 5.66 -3.33
C GLY A 51 -8.77 6.83 -2.39
N ASP A 52 -8.90 6.58 -1.08
CA ASP A 52 -9.12 7.61 -0.07
C ASP A 52 -7.86 8.44 0.23
N GLU A 53 -8.06 9.70 0.61
CA GLU A 53 -6.98 10.58 1.08
C GLU A 53 -6.72 10.34 2.56
N MET A 54 -5.53 9.82 2.88
CA MET A 54 -5.18 9.46 4.25
C MET A 54 -3.71 9.67 4.53
N LYS A 55 -3.43 9.84 5.83
CA LYS A 55 -2.09 9.83 6.37
C LYS A 55 -2.00 8.68 7.36
N CYS A 56 -1.03 7.80 7.17
CA CYS A 56 -0.82 6.62 8.00
C CYS A 56 0.53 6.68 8.68
N THR A 57 0.62 6.13 9.90
CA THR A 57 1.90 5.83 10.55
C THR A 57 2.03 4.33 10.76
N TYR A 58 3.26 3.83 10.70
CA TYR A 58 3.56 2.44 11.01
C TYR A 58 4.87 2.34 11.78
N SER A 59 5.02 1.26 12.53
CA SER A 59 6.26 0.91 13.20
C SER A 59 6.35 -0.59 13.34
N TYR A 60 7.53 -1.17 13.15
CA TYR A 60 7.82 -2.56 13.43
C TYR A 60 9.24 -2.71 14.01
N GLU A 61 9.45 -3.75 14.78
CA GLU A 61 10.75 -4.06 15.38
C GLU A 61 10.98 -5.57 15.28
N ASP A 62 12.17 -5.96 14.85
CA ASP A 62 12.63 -7.35 14.72
C ASP A 62 14.08 -7.50 15.18
N GLU A 63 14.68 -8.66 14.93
CA GLU A 63 16.08 -8.96 15.33
C GLU A 63 17.12 -8.08 14.63
N THR A 64 16.77 -7.43 13.51
CA THR A 64 17.65 -6.57 12.72
C THR A 64 17.57 -5.10 13.15
N GLY A 65 16.48 -4.70 13.80
CA GLY A 65 16.30 -3.34 14.30
C GLY A 65 14.84 -2.90 14.38
N ALA A 66 14.63 -1.60 14.55
CA ALA A 66 13.32 -0.96 14.57
C ALA A 66 13.15 -0.06 13.35
N THR A 67 11.99 -0.07 12.72
CA THR A 67 11.61 0.84 11.64
C THR A 67 10.34 1.57 12.02
N GLU A 68 10.33 2.88 11.82
CA GLU A 68 9.14 3.72 11.93
C GLU A 68 8.97 4.52 10.66
N GLY A 69 7.72 4.79 10.29
CA GLY A 69 7.45 5.55 9.08
C GLY A 69 6.09 6.20 9.04
N GLN A 70 5.97 7.14 8.11
CA GLN A 70 4.77 7.88 7.85
C GLN A 70 4.48 7.90 6.36
N VAL A 71 3.25 7.56 6.00
CA VAL A 71 2.76 7.51 4.63
C VAL A 71 1.68 8.56 4.42
N TYR A 72 1.72 9.25 3.29
CA TYR A 72 0.65 10.09 2.77
C TYR A 72 0.13 9.47 1.49
N ILE A 73 -1.19 9.38 1.34
CA ILE A 73 -1.86 8.81 0.15
C ILE A 73 -2.90 9.82 -0.33
N ALA A 74 -2.88 10.13 -1.63
CA ALA A 74 -3.93 10.93 -2.26
C ALA A 74 -3.90 10.76 -3.79
N GLY A 75 -5.08 10.55 -4.40
CA GLY A 75 -5.24 10.60 -5.86
C GLY A 75 -4.28 9.69 -6.63
N GLY A 76 -4.12 8.43 -6.18
CA GLY A 76 -3.22 7.45 -6.82
C GLY A 76 -1.73 7.71 -6.61
N LYS A 77 -1.36 8.67 -5.76
CA LYS A 77 0.01 8.97 -5.36
C LYS A 77 0.24 8.58 -3.91
N SER A 78 1.49 8.28 -3.59
CA SER A 78 1.92 8.09 -2.21
C SER A 78 3.27 8.73 -1.93
N ARG A 79 3.49 9.10 -0.67
CA ARG A 79 4.80 9.44 -0.12
C ARG A 79 5.00 8.65 1.16
N SER A 80 6.13 7.97 1.29
CA SER A 80 6.58 7.38 2.54
C SER A 80 7.87 8.06 2.99
N ASP A 81 7.96 8.45 4.25
CA ASP A 81 9.19 8.85 4.91
C ASP A 81 9.42 7.88 6.09
N TYR A 82 10.62 7.32 6.22
CA TYR A 82 10.92 6.30 7.24
C TYR A 82 12.30 6.49 7.86
N THR A 83 12.42 5.97 9.08
CA THR A 83 13.68 5.86 9.82
C THR A 83 13.87 4.41 10.23
N VAL A 84 15.08 3.89 10.04
CA VAL A 84 15.52 2.57 10.49
C VAL A 84 16.60 2.77 11.55
N ARG A 85 16.43 2.13 12.69
CA ARG A 85 17.45 1.98 13.73
C ARG A 85 17.92 0.54 13.76
N THR A 86 19.17 0.28 13.41
CA THR A 86 19.72 -1.08 13.44
C THR A 86 19.91 -1.56 14.88
N ALA A 87 19.96 -2.88 15.08
CA ALA A 87 20.32 -3.48 16.36
C ALA A 87 21.72 -3.04 16.87
N GLU A 88 22.59 -2.60 15.95
CA GLU A 88 23.93 -2.07 16.25
C GLU A 88 23.93 -0.58 16.65
N GLY A 89 22.76 0.07 16.60
CA GLY A 89 22.56 1.47 17.02
C GLY A 89 22.85 2.50 15.93
N GLU A 90 22.90 2.09 14.66
CA GLU A 90 23.00 3.01 13.53
C GLU A 90 21.60 3.43 13.06
N ASP A 91 21.43 4.73 12.77
CA ASP A 91 20.16 5.29 12.29
C ASP A 91 20.29 5.68 10.81
N PHE A 92 19.35 5.21 9.99
CA PHE A 92 19.20 5.57 8.57
C PHE A 92 17.82 6.15 8.32
N SER A 93 17.71 7.03 7.33
CA SER A 93 16.42 7.57 6.91
C SER A 93 16.28 7.51 5.39
N GLY A 94 15.04 7.36 4.94
CA GLY A 94 14.71 7.31 3.53
C GLY A 94 13.34 7.91 3.26
N SER A 95 13.15 8.24 2.00
CA SER A 95 11.91 8.78 1.48
C SER A 95 11.63 8.15 0.12
N VAL A 96 10.37 7.81 -0.10
CA VAL A 96 9.86 7.27 -1.37
C VAL A 96 8.65 8.10 -1.79
N ILE A 97 8.60 8.48 -3.06
CA ILE A 97 7.39 9.03 -3.69
C ILE A 97 7.00 8.13 -4.83
N THR A 98 5.73 7.73 -4.87
CA THR A 98 5.10 7.14 -6.05
C THR A 98 4.22 8.21 -6.68
N GLY A 99 4.75 8.91 -7.68
CA GLY A 99 4.08 9.99 -8.42
C GLY A 99 3.53 9.49 -9.75
N ASP A 100 2.71 10.29 -10.43
CA ASP A 100 1.89 9.86 -11.57
C ASP A 100 2.68 9.18 -12.71
N GLU A 101 3.83 9.76 -13.11
CA GLU A 101 4.69 9.21 -14.17
C GLU A 101 5.97 8.57 -13.63
N TYR A 102 6.46 9.04 -12.48
CA TYR A 102 7.76 8.65 -11.93
C TYR A 102 7.64 8.34 -10.45
N SER A 103 8.43 7.37 -10.02
CA SER A 103 8.73 7.13 -8.62
C SER A 103 10.13 7.61 -8.28
N TYR A 104 10.31 8.04 -7.04
CA TYR A 104 11.53 8.64 -6.53
C TYR A 104 11.91 7.98 -5.21
N VAL A 105 13.20 7.74 -5.02
CA VAL A 105 13.77 7.28 -3.75
C VAL A 105 15.04 8.06 -3.44
N TRP A 106 15.18 8.49 -2.18
CA TRP A 106 16.37 9.16 -1.68
C TRP A 106 16.48 8.94 -0.17
N GLY A 107 17.68 9.11 0.40
CA GLY A 107 17.88 8.88 1.83
C GLY A 107 19.32 9.06 2.29
N SER A 108 19.58 8.86 3.56
CA SER A 108 20.92 9.04 4.16
C SER A 108 21.95 8.02 3.69
N MET A 109 21.51 6.88 3.16
CA MET A 109 22.38 5.81 2.65
C MET A 109 22.88 6.04 1.23
N MET A 110 22.41 7.08 0.53
CA MET A 110 22.76 7.31 -0.87
C MET A 110 23.09 8.77 -1.15
N GLU A 111 24.07 8.98 -2.03
CA GLU A 111 24.37 10.30 -2.55
C GLU A 111 23.36 10.64 -3.66
N GLY A 112 22.51 11.64 -3.40
CA GLY A 112 21.41 12.04 -4.27
C GLY A 112 20.19 11.12 -4.15
N GLY A 113 19.45 10.98 -5.25
CA GLY A 113 18.27 10.11 -5.35
C GLY A 113 18.25 9.35 -6.67
N LEU A 114 17.34 8.37 -6.74
CA LEU A 114 17.01 7.66 -7.96
C LEU A 114 15.57 7.98 -8.34
N LYS A 115 15.33 8.10 -9.64
CA LYS A 115 13.99 8.13 -10.21
C LYS A 115 13.81 7.00 -11.21
N MET A 116 12.60 6.50 -11.31
CA MET A 116 12.23 5.43 -12.24
C MET A 116 10.86 5.73 -12.81
N LYS A 117 10.68 5.50 -14.11
CA LYS A 117 9.37 5.64 -14.74
C LYS A 117 8.43 4.59 -14.17
N ARG A 118 7.22 4.99 -13.82
CA ARG A 118 6.17 4.06 -13.38
C ARG A 118 5.81 3.16 -14.55
N VAL A 119 5.75 1.87 -14.29
CA VAL A 119 5.22 0.88 -15.23
C VAL A 119 3.86 0.46 -14.68
N ASP A 120 2.80 0.78 -15.41
CA ASP A 120 1.42 0.49 -14.99
C ASP A 120 1.09 -1.01 -15.09
N GLU A 121 1.88 -1.76 -15.88
CA GLU A 121 1.86 -3.21 -15.97
C GLU A 121 3.18 -3.78 -15.43
N VAL A 122 3.09 -4.67 -14.43
CA VAL A 122 4.18 -5.61 -14.17
C VAL A 122 4.19 -6.56 -15.37
N ASP A 123 4.88 -6.19 -16.44
CA ASP A 123 5.23 -7.15 -17.48
C ASP A 123 6.05 -8.24 -16.79
N GLN A 124 5.41 -9.40 -16.59
CA GLN A 124 5.99 -10.59 -15.99
C GLN A 124 7.22 -11.11 -16.75
N GLU A 125 7.55 -10.52 -17.91
CA GLU A 125 8.75 -10.82 -18.69
C GLU A 125 9.99 -10.04 -18.27
N THR A 126 9.91 -9.10 -17.32
CA THR A 126 11.10 -8.39 -16.81
C THR A 126 11.75 -9.14 -15.64
N GLU A 127 12.13 -10.40 -15.85
CA GLU A 127 13.09 -11.08 -14.97
C GLU A 127 14.46 -10.40 -15.09
N GLY A 128 14.70 -9.35 -14.30
CA GLY A 128 16.01 -8.70 -14.27
C GLY A 128 16.02 -7.22 -13.89
N ALA A 129 14.86 -6.56 -13.72
CA ALA A 129 14.86 -5.24 -13.10
C ALA A 129 15.20 -5.41 -11.61
N PRO A 130 16.27 -4.76 -11.09
CA PRO A 130 16.50 -4.71 -9.66
C PRO A 130 15.38 -3.86 -9.07
N VAL A 131 14.28 -4.51 -8.69
CA VAL A 131 13.29 -3.95 -7.79
C VAL A 131 14.07 -3.65 -6.52
N THR A 132 14.41 -2.38 -6.30
CA THR A 132 15.03 -1.93 -5.06
C THR A 132 14.18 -2.48 -3.91
N SER A 133 14.81 -3.06 -2.87
CA SER A 133 14.13 -3.82 -1.81
C SER A 133 12.91 -3.11 -1.20
N ASP A 134 12.85 -1.79 -1.28
CA ASP A 134 11.76 -0.97 -0.76
C ASP A 134 10.46 -1.09 -1.59
N TYR A 135 10.55 -1.39 -2.89
CA TYR A 135 9.38 -1.71 -3.73
C TYR A 135 8.82 -3.10 -3.43
N ALA A 136 9.69 -4.05 -3.06
CA ALA A 136 9.28 -5.41 -2.70
C ALA A 136 8.51 -5.47 -1.36
N LYS A 137 8.54 -4.39 -0.57
CA LYS A 137 7.83 -4.28 0.72
C LYS A 137 6.46 -3.60 0.63
N LEU A 138 6.02 -3.17 -0.55
CA LEU A 138 4.71 -2.52 -0.72
C LEU A 138 3.53 -3.46 -0.43
N ASP A 139 3.75 -4.78 -0.54
CA ASP A 139 2.78 -5.84 -0.27
C ASP A 139 2.99 -6.50 1.11
N GLU A 140 3.90 -5.97 1.93
CA GLU A 140 4.11 -6.48 3.29
C GLU A 140 2.95 -6.01 4.19
N GLU A 141 2.38 -6.95 4.95
CA GLU A 141 1.34 -6.61 5.93
C GLU A 141 1.97 -5.86 7.11
N MET A 142 1.57 -4.60 7.29
CA MET A 142 1.95 -3.78 8.42
C MET A 142 0.72 -3.25 9.15
N ASN A 143 0.91 -2.95 10.43
CA ASN A 143 -0.16 -2.36 11.24
C ASN A 143 -0.20 -0.84 11.06
N TYR A 144 -0.76 -0.40 9.93
CA TYR A 144 -0.95 1.01 9.63
C TYR A 144 -2.03 1.64 10.52
N GLN A 145 -1.70 2.78 11.11
CA GLN A 145 -2.64 3.64 11.82
C GLN A 145 -2.94 4.85 10.95
N CYS A 146 -4.09 4.83 10.28
CA CYS A 146 -4.47 5.84 9.30
C CYS A 146 -5.52 6.81 9.84
N GLU A 147 -5.37 8.08 9.48
CA GLU A 147 -6.38 9.11 9.72
C GLU A 147 -6.71 9.86 8.42
N PRO A 148 -7.95 10.35 8.25
CA PRO A 148 -8.31 11.21 7.13
C PRO A 148 -7.41 12.44 7.08
N TRP A 149 -7.03 12.84 5.88
CA TRP A 149 -6.14 13.97 5.68
C TRP A 149 -6.59 14.79 4.47
N VAL A 150 -6.45 16.11 4.56
CA VAL A 150 -6.65 17.01 3.40
C VAL A 150 -5.34 17.06 2.64
N ALA A 151 -5.32 16.51 1.42
CA ALA A 151 -4.08 16.34 0.67
C ALA A 151 -3.34 17.67 0.39
N ASP A 152 -2.08 17.71 0.81
CA ASP A 152 -1.10 18.69 0.37
C ASP A 152 -0.29 18.12 -0.80
N GLN A 153 -0.56 18.62 -2.00
CA GLN A 153 0.09 18.14 -3.23
C GLN A 153 1.61 18.31 -3.22
N SER A 154 2.15 19.24 -2.41
CA SER A 154 3.60 19.41 -2.28
C SER A 154 4.30 18.19 -1.68
N LYS A 155 3.57 17.34 -0.93
CA LYS A 155 4.12 16.08 -0.40
C LYS A 155 4.55 15.13 -1.51
N PHE A 156 3.88 15.15 -2.66
CA PHE A 156 4.18 14.25 -3.78
C PHE A 156 5.16 14.85 -4.80
N THR A 157 5.77 15.99 -4.48
CA THR A 157 6.84 16.59 -5.29
C THR A 157 8.18 16.28 -4.64
N PRO A 158 9.15 15.70 -5.36
CA PRO A 158 10.48 15.46 -4.81
C PRO A 158 11.18 16.78 -4.47
N PRO A 159 12.06 16.79 -3.45
CA PRO A 159 12.79 17.99 -3.04
C PRO A 159 13.77 18.46 -4.14
N SER A 160 13.80 19.77 -4.42
CA SER A 160 14.65 20.35 -5.46
C SER A 160 16.15 20.35 -5.14
N ASN A 161 16.52 20.10 -3.88
CA ASN A 161 17.90 20.00 -3.43
C ASN A 161 18.50 18.59 -3.52
N VAL A 162 17.74 17.62 -4.05
CA VAL A 162 18.22 16.25 -4.29
C VAL A 162 18.36 16.05 -5.79
N GLU A 163 19.55 15.65 -6.23
CA GLU A 163 19.78 15.28 -7.63
C GLU A 163 19.31 13.85 -7.88
N PHE A 164 18.33 13.69 -8.77
CA PHE A 164 17.76 12.39 -9.12
C PHE A 164 18.34 11.85 -10.41
N ARG A 165 18.99 10.70 -10.31
CA ARG A 165 19.49 9.95 -11.46
C ARG A 165 18.41 9.01 -11.99
N ASP A 166 18.27 8.92 -13.30
CA ASP A 166 17.24 8.09 -13.94
C ASP A 166 17.74 6.64 -14.06
N LEU A 167 17.13 5.74 -13.29
CA LEU A 167 17.51 4.33 -13.28
C LEU A 167 17.16 3.63 -14.60
N GLY A 168 16.06 4.02 -15.26
CA GLY A 168 15.67 3.46 -16.55
C GLY A 168 16.70 3.79 -17.62
N ALA A 169 17.11 5.05 -17.69
CA ALA A 169 18.17 5.48 -18.62
C ALA A 169 19.50 4.76 -18.35
N MET A 170 19.86 4.53 -17.08
CA MET A 170 21.05 3.76 -16.73
C MET A 170 20.97 2.31 -17.21
N MET A 171 19.81 1.67 -17.06
CA MET A 171 19.60 0.30 -17.53
C MET A 171 19.63 0.22 -19.07
N ASP A 172 19.06 1.22 -19.75
CA ASP A 172 19.12 1.34 -21.20
C ASP A 172 20.57 1.48 -21.70
N ASP A 173 21.37 2.33 -21.06
CA ASP A 173 22.79 2.51 -21.37
C ASP A 173 23.58 1.19 -21.18
N VAL A 174 23.31 0.47 -20.09
CA VAL A 174 23.92 -0.84 -19.83
C VAL A 174 23.54 -1.85 -20.92
N LYS A 175 22.26 -1.89 -21.31
CA LYS A 175 21.77 -2.76 -22.40
C LYS A 175 22.45 -2.41 -23.73
N ILE A 176 22.57 -1.13 -24.06
CA ILE A 176 23.27 -0.66 -25.27
C ILE A 176 24.72 -1.16 -25.28
N GLN A 177 25.42 -1.07 -24.15
CA GLN A 177 26.79 -1.56 -24.04
C GLN A 177 26.89 -3.09 -24.19
N GLN A 178 25.98 -3.84 -23.57
CA GLN A 178 25.91 -5.30 -23.70
C GLN A 178 25.66 -5.72 -25.16
N CYS A 179 24.72 -5.06 -25.85
CA CYS A 179 24.46 -5.31 -27.26
C CYS A 179 25.67 -4.99 -28.15
N ALA A 180 26.38 -3.89 -27.86
CA ALA A 180 27.62 -3.56 -28.57
C ALA A 180 28.70 -4.64 -28.36
N MET A 181 28.80 -5.21 -27.16
CA MET A 181 29.70 -6.34 -26.89
C MET A 181 29.30 -7.60 -27.65
N CYS A 182 28.00 -7.93 -27.73
CA CYS A 182 27.53 -9.05 -28.56
C CYS A 182 27.92 -8.87 -30.03
N GLY A 183 27.89 -7.64 -30.55
CA GLY A 183 28.32 -7.32 -31.90
C GLY A 183 29.80 -7.60 -32.21
N SER A 184 30.64 -7.78 -31.18
CA SER A 184 32.05 -8.17 -31.32
C SER A 184 32.28 -9.69 -31.41
N LEU A 185 31.24 -10.50 -31.18
CA LEU A 185 31.28 -11.95 -31.31
C LEU A 185 30.89 -12.38 -32.72
N ASP A 186 31.18 -13.64 -33.06
CA ASP A 186 30.83 -14.25 -34.34
C ASP A 186 30.03 -15.55 -34.16
N GLY A 187 29.27 -15.91 -35.20
CA GLY A 187 28.56 -17.17 -35.29
C GLY A 187 27.53 -17.36 -34.18
N GLU A 188 27.42 -18.58 -33.67
CA GLU A 188 26.42 -18.98 -32.66
C GLU A 188 26.55 -18.21 -31.34
N ALA A 189 27.79 -17.81 -30.98
CA ALA A 189 28.05 -17.02 -29.78
C ALA A 189 27.44 -15.62 -29.85
N LYS A 190 27.46 -15.00 -31.04
CA LYS A 190 26.79 -13.71 -31.27
C LYS A 190 25.27 -13.86 -31.14
N THR A 191 24.69 -14.81 -31.86
CA THR A 191 23.24 -15.05 -31.85
C THR A 191 22.71 -15.32 -30.44
N ALA A 192 23.41 -16.16 -29.67
CA ALA A 192 23.03 -16.45 -28.28
C ALA A 192 23.12 -15.22 -27.37
N CYS A 193 24.18 -14.41 -27.52
CA CYS A 193 24.36 -13.17 -26.76
C CYS A 193 23.25 -12.14 -27.06
N GLU A 194 22.97 -11.90 -28.34
CA GLU A 194 21.92 -10.95 -28.78
C GLU A 194 20.54 -11.39 -28.29
N GLN A 195 20.24 -12.69 -28.37
CA GLN A 195 18.99 -13.25 -27.86
C GLN A 195 18.86 -13.10 -26.34
N GLN A 196 19.94 -13.36 -25.59
CA GLN A 196 19.94 -13.27 -24.13
C GLN A 196 19.63 -11.85 -23.63
N PHE A 197 20.21 -10.84 -24.28
CA PHE A 197 20.02 -9.45 -23.87
C PHE A 197 18.89 -8.73 -24.62
N GLY A 198 18.15 -9.44 -25.49
CA GLY A 198 17.07 -8.85 -26.30
C GLY A 198 17.55 -7.69 -27.17
N CYS A 199 18.72 -7.87 -27.79
CA CYS A 199 19.31 -6.95 -28.75
C CYS A 199 18.64 -7.18 -30.11
N ASN A 200 17.65 -6.36 -30.45
CA ASN A 200 16.94 -6.40 -31.73
C ASN A 200 17.53 -5.44 -32.75
#